data_AF-A0A6H9HID8-F1
#
_entry.id   AF-A0A6H9HID8-F1
#
_cell.length_a   1.000
_cell.length_b   1.000
_cell.length_c   1.000
_cell.angle_alpha   90.00
_cell.angle_beta   90.00
_cell.angle_gamma   90.00
#
_symmetry.space_group_name_H-M   'P 1'
#
loop_
_entity.id
_entity.type
_entity.pdbx_description
1 polymer ?
#
loop_
_entity_poly.entity_id
_entity_poly.type
_entity_poly.pdbx_seq_one_letter_code
_entity_poly.pdbx_strand_id
1 'polypeptide(L)'
;MTDAPKNSGNGTDESVEEKIHPYIQQLMNEHQAAMQKIVQFEVVINEIREKGVDQDKANIVNDFFQFFNNNLLVHNEREEKFLFPVLNQKILQNEGEELYREKPTAVELLQSDHVGAIQLGAVIFNLFGLAFRLPDPNSRLLTIDLATEQALELVDLLKLHIEREDNIVFPLAQKYIDEADLNKMG
;
A
#
# COMPACT_ATOMS: atom_id res chain seq x y z
N MET A 1 25.06 58.99 26.77
CA MET A 1 26.18 58.03 26.68
C MET A 1 25.89 56.91 27.66
N THR A 2 26.22 55.68 27.25
CA THR A 2 26.05 54.37 27.91
C THR A 2 24.62 53.85 28.03
N ASP A 3 24.25 52.62 27.70
CA ASP A 3 24.67 51.60 26.73
C ASP A 3 23.56 50.54 26.86
N ALA A 4 22.95 50.10 25.76
CA ALA A 4 21.92 49.05 25.80
C ALA A 4 22.59 47.67 25.79
N PRO A 5 22.08 46.67 26.54
CA PRO A 5 22.52 45.30 26.35
C PRO A 5 21.80 44.67 25.15
N LYS A 6 22.60 44.26 24.16
CA LYS A 6 22.24 43.26 23.14
C LYS A 6 22.51 41.85 23.70
N ASN A 7 21.91 40.88 22.99
CA ASN A 7 22.14 39.43 23.02
C ASN A 7 21.29 38.67 24.06
N SER A 8 20.75 37.49 23.80
CA SER A 8 20.81 36.54 22.68
C SER A 8 19.79 35.46 22.98
N GLY A 9 19.10 34.94 21.97
CA GLY A 9 18.32 33.73 22.16
C GLY A 9 17.44 33.38 20.96
N ASN A 10 17.97 33.50 19.74
CA ASN A 10 17.34 32.85 18.59
C ASN A 10 17.90 31.43 18.51
N GLY A 11 17.39 30.55 19.39
CA GLY A 11 17.52 29.12 19.20
C GLY A 11 16.44 28.70 18.22
N THR A 12 16.76 28.75 16.92
CA THR A 12 16.00 27.98 15.96
C THR A 12 16.25 26.52 16.29
N ASP A 13 15.25 25.90 16.89
CA ASP A 13 15.09 24.46 16.98
C ASP A 13 15.06 23.94 15.54
N GLU A 14 16.26 23.68 14.99
CA GLU A 14 16.40 22.82 13.82
C GLU A 14 15.92 21.45 14.30
N SER A 15 14.63 21.19 14.11
CA SER A 15 14.09 19.84 14.20
C SER A 15 14.97 18.98 13.31
N VAL A 16 15.83 18.17 13.93
CA VAL A 16 16.58 17.14 13.23
C VAL A 16 15.50 16.22 12.68
N GLU A 17 15.14 16.40 11.40
CA GLU A 17 14.33 15.42 10.69
C GLU A 17 15.08 14.10 10.84
N GLU A 18 14.54 13.20 11.65
CA GLU A 18 15.08 11.86 11.80
C GLU A 18 15.07 11.22 10.41
N LYS A 19 16.28 11.04 9.88
CA LYS A 19 16.47 10.56 8.53
C LYS A 19 15.90 9.15 8.42
N ILE A 20 14.94 8.96 7.53
CA ILE A 20 14.31 7.66 7.29
C ILE A 20 15.38 6.61 6.92
N HIS A 21 15.33 5.44 7.57
CA HIS A 21 16.26 4.35 7.30
C HIS A 21 16.18 3.93 5.82
N PRO A 22 17.31 3.69 5.11
CA PRO A 22 17.31 3.40 3.67
C PRO A 22 16.39 2.25 3.23
N TYR A 23 16.32 1.18 4.02
CA TYR A 23 15.40 0.06 3.75
C TYR A 23 13.92 0.50 3.75
N ILE A 24 13.50 1.28 4.75
CA ILE A 24 12.13 1.81 4.83
C ILE A 24 11.87 2.79 3.69
N GLN A 25 12.85 3.66 3.40
CA GLN A 25 12.75 4.60 2.28
C GLN A 25 12.56 3.88 0.94
N GLN A 26 13.21 2.72 0.74
CA GLN A 26 13.00 1.90 -0.45
C GLN A 26 11.56 1.41 -0.56
N LEU A 27 10.97 0.89 0.52
CA LEU A 27 9.57 0.44 0.52
C LEU A 27 8.61 1.59 0.20
N MET A 28 8.80 2.77 0.80
CA MET A 28 8.00 3.97 0.50
C MET A 28 8.16 4.44 -0.96
N ASN A 29 9.36 4.32 -1.54
CA ASN A 29 9.56 4.66 -2.95
C ASN A 29 8.80 3.69 -3.88
N GLU A 30 8.72 2.42 -3.50
CA GLU A 30 7.92 1.42 -4.23
C GLU A 30 6.43 1.72 -4.13
N HIS A 31 5.94 2.18 -2.96
CA HIS A 31 4.58 2.70 -2.78
C HIS A 31 4.26 3.90 -3.66
N GLN A 32 5.18 4.85 -3.79
CA GLN A 32 5.00 5.99 -4.69
C GLN A 32 4.83 5.54 -6.15
N ALA A 33 5.62 4.56 -6.59
CA ALA A 33 5.49 3.99 -7.93
C ALA A 33 4.16 3.20 -8.08
N ALA A 34 3.76 2.45 -7.06
CA ALA A 34 2.50 1.73 -7.04
C ALA A 34 1.28 2.66 -7.11
N MET A 35 1.29 3.76 -6.37
CA MET A 35 0.21 4.74 -6.34
C MET A 35 -0.07 5.32 -7.75
N GLN A 36 0.98 5.57 -8.54
CA GLN A 36 0.82 6.03 -9.92
C GLN A 36 0.08 5.00 -10.79
N LYS A 37 0.38 3.70 -10.62
CA LYS A 37 -0.28 2.62 -11.34
C LYS A 37 -1.72 2.41 -10.87
N ILE A 38 -1.97 2.52 -9.56
CA ILE A 38 -3.31 2.40 -8.98
C ILE A 38 -4.21 3.54 -9.49
N VAL A 39 -3.73 4.78 -9.50
CA VAL A 39 -4.50 5.93 -10.03
C VAL A 39 -4.77 5.79 -11.52
N GLN A 40 -3.78 5.34 -12.31
CA GLN A 40 -3.99 5.08 -13.73
C GLN A 40 -5.07 4.01 -13.95
N PHE A 41 -5.04 2.93 -13.17
CA PHE A 41 -6.01 1.86 -13.23
C PHE A 41 -7.42 2.34 -12.86
N GLU A 42 -7.55 3.08 -11.76
CA GLU A 42 -8.82 3.67 -11.30
C GLU A 42 -9.49 4.55 -12.37
N VAL A 43 -8.71 5.42 -13.03
CA VAL A 43 -9.21 6.27 -14.12
C VAL A 43 -9.79 5.40 -15.23
N VAL A 44 -9.07 4.36 -15.66
CA VAL A 44 -9.53 3.47 -16.73
C VAL A 44 -10.76 2.66 -16.32
N ILE A 45 -10.83 2.18 -15.08
CA ILE A 45 -12.00 1.45 -14.58
C ILE A 45 -13.25 2.33 -14.59
N ASN A 46 -13.14 3.60 -14.19
CA ASN A 46 -14.24 4.55 -14.29
C ASN A 46 -14.65 4.80 -15.75
N GLU A 47 -13.68 4.93 -16.67
CA GLU A 47 -13.99 5.07 -18.10
C GLU A 47 -14.65 3.83 -18.70
N ILE A 48 -14.24 2.63 -18.28
CA ILE A 48 -14.89 1.38 -18.70
C ILE A 48 -16.36 1.37 -18.26
N ARG A 49 -16.63 1.78 -17.02
CA ARG A 49 -17.99 1.83 -16.48
C ARG A 49 -18.89 2.82 -17.23
N GLU A 50 -18.35 3.96 -17.65
CA GLU A 50 -19.12 4.98 -18.37
C GLU A 50 -19.27 4.70 -19.87
N LYS A 51 -18.20 4.23 -20.52
CA LYS A 51 -18.06 4.24 -21.99
C LYS A 51 -17.87 2.84 -22.57
N GLY A 52 -17.75 1.82 -21.73
CA GLY A 52 -17.43 0.45 -22.13
C GLY A 52 -15.94 0.22 -22.39
N VAL A 53 -15.60 -1.04 -22.65
CA VAL A 53 -14.23 -1.48 -22.87
C VAL A 53 -13.86 -1.38 -24.35
N ASP A 54 -12.67 -0.85 -24.62
CA ASP A 54 -11.96 -0.96 -25.90
C ASP A 54 -10.58 -1.59 -25.68
N GLN A 55 -9.81 -1.73 -26.76
CA GLN A 55 -8.50 -2.37 -26.71
C GLN A 55 -7.48 -1.61 -25.84
N ASP A 56 -7.52 -0.27 -25.87
CA ASP A 56 -6.56 0.54 -25.12
C ASP A 56 -6.84 0.44 -23.61
N LYS A 57 -8.11 0.51 -23.22
CA LYS A 57 -8.52 0.29 -21.83
C LYS A 57 -8.18 -1.13 -21.36
N ALA A 58 -8.41 -2.15 -22.20
CA ALA A 58 -8.07 -3.52 -21.88
C ALA A 58 -6.56 -3.72 -21.69
N ASN A 59 -5.73 -3.05 -22.49
CA ASN A 59 -4.28 -3.09 -22.33
C ASN A 59 -3.86 -2.48 -20.99
N ILE A 60 -4.44 -1.35 -20.58
CA ILE A 60 -4.10 -0.71 -19.29
C ILE A 60 -4.54 -1.60 -18.11
N VAL A 61 -5.70 -2.24 -18.19
CA VAL A 61 -6.14 -3.23 -17.18
C VAL A 61 -5.13 -4.38 -17.09
N ASN A 62 -4.69 -4.92 -18.23
CA ASN A 62 -3.67 -5.97 -18.26
C ASN A 62 -2.33 -5.49 -17.67
N ASP A 63 -1.88 -4.29 -18.02
CA ASP A 63 -0.63 -3.71 -17.51
C ASP A 63 -0.68 -3.52 -15.98
N PHE A 64 -1.83 -3.13 -15.44
CA PHE A 64 -2.05 -3.08 -13.99
C PHE A 64 -1.89 -4.46 -13.36
N PHE A 65 -2.50 -5.52 -13.91
CA PHE A 65 -2.37 -6.86 -13.34
C PHE A 65 -0.96 -7.44 -13.46
N GLN A 66 -0.22 -7.09 -14.52
CA GLN A 66 1.20 -7.44 -14.63
C GLN A 66 2.02 -6.73 -13.55
N PHE A 67 1.78 -5.44 -13.32
CA PHE A 67 2.42 -4.69 -12.24
C PHE A 67 2.04 -5.25 -10.86
N PHE A 68 0.76 -5.53 -10.64
CA PHE A 68 0.25 -6.11 -9.39
C PHE A 68 1.01 -7.40 -9.06
N ASN A 69 1.13 -8.32 -10.02
CA ASN A 69 1.82 -9.60 -9.83
C ASN A 69 3.33 -9.45 -9.67
N ASN A 70 3.98 -8.62 -10.49
CA ASN A 70 5.45 -8.58 -10.57
C ASN A 70 6.10 -7.58 -9.61
N ASN A 71 5.31 -6.65 -9.06
CA ASN A 71 5.81 -5.57 -8.21
C ASN A 71 5.12 -5.58 -6.84
N LEU A 72 3.79 -5.43 -6.80
CA LEU A 72 3.07 -5.37 -5.52
C LEU A 72 3.19 -6.68 -4.73
N LEU A 73 2.94 -7.84 -5.36
CA LEU A 73 3.08 -9.10 -4.61
C LEU A 73 4.52 -9.36 -4.14
N VAL A 74 5.52 -8.99 -4.93
CA VAL A 74 6.94 -9.11 -4.56
C VAL A 74 7.32 -8.13 -3.44
N HIS A 75 6.66 -6.97 -3.38
CA HIS A 75 6.75 -6.04 -2.26
C HIS A 75 6.19 -6.67 -0.99
N ASN A 76 4.93 -7.11 -1.02
CA ASN A 76 4.25 -7.74 0.11
C ASN A 76 5.03 -8.96 0.64
N GLU A 77 5.57 -9.80 -0.25
CA GLU A 77 6.40 -10.95 0.12
C GLU A 77 7.66 -10.55 0.93
N ARG A 78 8.30 -9.42 0.60
CA ARG A 78 9.46 -8.94 1.35
C ARG A 78 9.05 -8.44 2.72
N GLU A 79 7.95 -7.71 2.81
CA GLU A 79 7.45 -7.22 4.09
C GLU A 79 7.06 -8.38 5.02
N GLU A 80 6.26 -9.32 4.52
CA GLU A 80 5.80 -10.50 5.27
C GLU A 80 6.95 -11.41 5.71
N LYS A 81 8.02 -11.48 4.91
CA LYS A 81 9.17 -12.35 5.21
C LYS A 81 10.17 -11.71 6.16
N PHE A 82 10.40 -10.40 6.04
CA PHE A 82 11.53 -9.74 6.70
C PHE A 82 11.09 -8.68 7.71
N LEU A 83 10.20 -7.77 7.32
CA LEU A 83 9.84 -6.62 8.16
C LEU A 83 8.79 -6.98 9.22
N PHE A 84 7.66 -7.50 8.77
CA PHE A 84 6.48 -7.75 9.60
C PHE A 84 6.73 -8.72 10.77
N PRO A 85 7.48 -9.83 10.61
CA PRO A 85 7.74 -10.72 11.74
C PRO A 85 8.50 -10.01 12.88
N VAL A 86 9.51 -9.22 12.52
CA VAL A 86 10.33 -8.49 13.49
C VAL A 86 9.53 -7.36 14.12
N LEU A 87 8.81 -6.58 13.31
CA LEU A 87 7.99 -5.48 13.79
C LEU A 87 6.89 -5.95 14.73
N ASN A 88 6.16 -7.01 14.37
CA ASN A 88 5.08 -7.53 15.18
C ASN A 88 5.59 -7.96 16.57
N GLN A 89 6.72 -8.65 16.61
CA GLN A 89 7.37 -9.01 17.87
C GLN A 89 7.73 -7.77 18.70
N LYS A 90 8.30 -6.74 18.07
CA LYS A 90 8.67 -5.50 18.75
C LYS A 90 7.45 -4.72 19.24
N ILE A 91 6.33 -4.69 18.51
CA ILE A 91 5.06 -4.09 18.96
C ILE A 91 4.58 -4.79 20.23
N LEU A 92 4.48 -6.12 20.23
CA LEU A 92 4.04 -6.90 21.38
C LEU A 92 4.93 -6.67 22.62
N GLN A 93 6.24 -6.54 22.43
CA GLN A 93 7.20 -6.26 23.50
C GLN A 93 7.10 -4.84 24.08
N ASN A 94 6.87 -3.84 23.23
CA ASN A 94 6.87 -2.43 23.64
C ASN A 94 5.51 -1.97 24.17
N GLU A 95 4.42 -2.52 23.66
CA GLU A 95 3.06 -2.06 23.96
C GLU A 95 2.30 -3.02 24.89
N GLY A 96 2.75 -4.26 25.02
CA GLY A 96 2.17 -5.26 25.91
C GLY A 96 1.25 -6.24 25.18
N GLU A 97 1.54 -7.54 25.31
CA GLU A 97 0.77 -8.63 24.67
C GLU A 97 -0.71 -8.63 25.11
N GLU A 98 -1.02 -8.14 26.31
CA GLU A 98 -2.39 -8.11 26.81
C GLU A 98 -3.31 -7.20 26.01
N LEU A 99 -2.77 -6.12 25.39
CA LEU A 99 -3.54 -5.21 24.56
C LEU A 99 -4.02 -5.87 23.27
N TYR A 100 -3.29 -6.89 22.80
CA TYR A 100 -3.47 -7.55 21.51
C TYR A 100 -4.04 -8.97 21.62
N ARG A 101 -4.44 -9.40 22.83
CA ARG A 101 -5.10 -10.70 23.02
C ARG A 101 -6.41 -10.86 22.26
N GLU A 102 -7.16 -9.77 22.11
CA GLU A 102 -8.50 -9.76 21.49
C GLU A 102 -8.57 -8.80 20.28
N LYS A 103 -7.44 -8.21 19.88
CA LYS A 103 -7.37 -7.23 18.79
C LYS A 103 -6.13 -7.49 17.96
N PRO A 104 -6.22 -7.46 16.63
CA PRO A 104 -5.05 -7.61 15.79
C PRO A 104 -4.09 -6.44 15.97
N THR A 105 -2.79 -6.70 15.82
CA THR A 105 -1.80 -5.61 15.69
C THR A 105 -1.96 -4.88 14.36
N ALA A 106 -1.31 -3.73 14.20
CA ALA A 106 -1.27 -3.02 12.93
C ALA A 106 -0.68 -3.90 11.80
N VAL A 107 0.32 -4.73 12.11
CA VAL A 107 0.93 -5.66 11.15
C VAL A 107 -0.06 -6.75 10.73
N GLU A 108 -0.79 -7.35 11.68
CA GLU A 108 -1.77 -8.40 11.37
C GLU A 108 -2.93 -7.88 10.51
N LEU A 109 -3.34 -6.63 10.72
CA LEU A 109 -4.34 -5.96 9.86
C LEU A 109 -3.83 -5.82 8.42
N LEU A 110 -2.58 -5.39 8.22
CA LEU A 110 -2.01 -5.24 6.88
C LEU A 110 -1.78 -6.57 6.17
N GLN A 111 -1.38 -7.62 6.90
CA GLN A 111 -1.32 -8.97 6.35
C GLN A 111 -2.71 -9.46 5.89
N SER A 112 -3.78 -9.09 6.61
CA SER A 112 -5.14 -9.35 6.16
C SER A 112 -5.49 -8.55 4.90
N ASP A 113 -5.06 -7.28 4.83
CA ASP A 113 -5.24 -6.44 3.63
C ASP A 113 -4.51 -7.05 2.41
N HIS A 114 -3.30 -7.61 2.57
CA HIS A 114 -2.58 -8.34 1.51
C HIS A 114 -3.40 -9.52 0.97
N VAL A 115 -3.93 -10.35 1.87
CA VAL A 115 -4.78 -11.49 1.48
C VAL A 115 -6.02 -11.01 0.73
N GLY A 116 -6.67 -9.95 1.24
CA GLY A 116 -7.82 -9.33 0.60
C GLY A 116 -7.50 -8.82 -0.81
N ALA A 117 -6.38 -8.13 -0.98
CA ALA A 117 -5.94 -7.61 -2.27
C ALA A 117 -5.67 -8.73 -3.29
N ILE A 118 -5.02 -9.82 -2.88
CA ILE A 118 -4.78 -10.99 -3.74
C ILE A 118 -6.11 -11.62 -4.17
N GLN A 119 -7.05 -11.79 -3.24
CA GLN A 119 -8.36 -12.39 -3.52
C GLN A 119 -9.19 -11.52 -4.47
N LEU A 120 -9.29 -10.22 -4.19
CA LEU A 120 -9.97 -9.27 -5.07
C LEU A 120 -9.31 -9.26 -6.46
N GLY A 121 -7.98 -9.18 -6.52
CA GLY A 121 -7.22 -9.22 -7.78
C GLY A 121 -7.56 -10.46 -8.62
N ALA A 122 -7.62 -11.64 -7.99
CA ALA A 122 -8.01 -12.87 -8.66
C ALA A 122 -9.45 -12.84 -9.17
N VAL A 123 -10.40 -12.33 -8.38
CA VAL A 123 -11.81 -12.20 -8.78
C VAL A 123 -11.94 -11.27 -9.98
N ILE A 124 -11.34 -10.07 -9.93
CA ILE A 124 -11.42 -9.06 -10.98
C ILE A 124 -10.82 -9.59 -12.29
N PHE A 125 -9.63 -10.21 -12.23
CA PHE A 125 -8.98 -10.79 -13.40
C PHE A 125 -9.86 -11.85 -14.08
N ASN A 126 -10.48 -12.73 -13.28
CA ASN A 126 -11.39 -13.75 -13.80
C ASN A 126 -12.68 -13.16 -14.39
N LEU A 127 -13.26 -12.13 -13.76
CA LEU A 127 -14.46 -11.47 -14.26
C LEU A 127 -14.20 -10.77 -15.61
N PHE A 128 -13.13 -9.98 -15.71
CA PHE A 128 -12.76 -9.37 -16.99
C PHE A 128 -12.48 -10.43 -18.07
N GLY A 129 -11.73 -11.48 -17.72
CA GLY A 129 -11.48 -12.59 -18.64
C GLY A 129 -12.77 -13.31 -19.08
N LEU A 130 -13.73 -13.49 -18.17
CA LEU A 130 -15.00 -14.15 -18.46
C LEU A 130 -15.89 -13.29 -19.37
N ALA A 131 -15.98 -11.98 -19.10
CA ALA A 131 -16.84 -11.06 -19.83
C ALA A 131 -16.64 -11.17 -21.36
N PHE A 132 -15.40 -11.22 -21.83
CA PHE A 132 -15.07 -11.32 -23.26
C PHE A 132 -15.42 -12.67 -23.89
N ARG A 133 -15.66 -13.72 -23.09
CA ARG A 133 -16.00 -15.07 -23.55
C ARG A 133 -17.50 -15.35 -23.50
N LEU A 134 -18.29 -14.49 -22.85
CA LEU A 134 -19.74 -14.66 -22.76
C LEU A 134 -20.42 -14.32 -24.10
N PRO A 135 -21.26 -15.22 -24.64
CA PRO A 135 -21.93 -15.01 -25.92
C PRO A 135 -23.12 -14.04 -25.81
N ASP A 136 -23.78 -14.01 -24.64
CA ASP A 136 -24.92 -13.14 -24.38
C ASP A 136 -24.48 -11.71 -24.01
N PRO A 137 -24.93 -10.68 -24.75
CA PRO A 137 -24.52 -9.30 -24.50
C PRO A 137 -24.90 -8.77 -23.11
N ASN A 138 -26.06 -9.15 -22.57
CA ASN A 138 -26.49 -8.68 -21.24
C ASN A 138 -25.63 -9.31 -20.14
N SER A 139 -25.35 -10.60 -20.24
CA SER A 139 -24.45 -11.31 -19.33
C SER A 139 -23.04 -10.71 -19.36
N ARG A 140 -22.55 -10.33 -20.55
CA ARG A 140 -21.28 -9.61 -20.69
C ARG A 140 -21.30 -8.27 -19.95
N LEU A 141 -22.35 -7.47 -20.16
CA LEU A 141 -22.47 -6.15 -19.52
C LEU A 141 -22.48 -6.28 -17.99
N LEU A 142 -23.30 -7.18 -17.45
CA LEU A 142 -23.37 -7.44 -16.00
C LEU A 142 -22.03 -7.92 -15.42
N THR A 143 -21.30 -8.76 -16.17
CA THR A 143 -19.98 -9.24 -15.73
C THR A 143 -18.94 -8.13 -15.73
N ILE A 144 -18.97 -7.23 -16.72
CA ILE A 144 -18.09 -6.05 -16.75
C ILE A 144 -18.43 -5.09 -15.61
N ASP A 145 -19.71 -4.83 -15.37
CA ASP A 145 -20.17 -3.96 -14.27
C ASP A 145 -19.65 -4.46 -12.92
N LEU A 146 -19.87 -5.76 -12.62
CA LEU A 146 -19.33 -6.40 -11.42
C LEU A 146 -17.79 -6.36 -11.37
N ALA A 147 -17.10 -6.59 -12.50
CA ALA A 147 -15.64 -6.49 -12.56
C ALA A 147 -15.16 -5.08 -12.21
N THR A 148 -15.82 -4.05 -12.71
CA THR A 148 -15.46 -2.66 -12.42
C THR A 148 -15.76 -2.26 -10.99
N GLU A 149 -16.87 -2.72 -10.41
CA GLU A 149 -17.18 -2.48 -9.00
C GLU A 149 -16.10 -3.08 -8.08
N GLN A 150 -15.76 -4.35 -8.29
CA GLN A 150 -14.72 -5.04 -7.54
C GLN A 150 -13.33 -4.41 -7.77
N ALA A 151 -13.06 -3.91 -8.97
CA ALA A 151 -11.81 -3.21 -9.27
C ALA A 151 -11.66 -1.89 -8.51
N LEU A 152 -12.74 -1.15 -8.31
CA LEU A 152 -12.72 0.06 -7.49
C LEU A 152 -12.56 -0.27 -6.01
N GLU A 153 -13.14 -1.37 -5.53
CA GLU A 153 -12.90 -1.86 -4.17
C GLU A 153 -11.43 -2.23 -3.94
N LEU A 154 -10.77 -2.86 -4.91
CA LEU A 154 -9.32 -3.13 -4.85
C LEU A 154 -8.51 -1.83 -4.84
N VAL A 155 -8.90 -0.82 -5.63
CA VAL A 155 -8.23 0.49 -5.64
C VAL A 155 -8.28 1.13 -4.26
N ASP A 156 -9.46 1.15 -3.63
CA ASP A 156 -9.65 1.75 -2.31
C ASP A 156 -8.85 0.99 -1.23
N LEU A 157 -8.86 -0.35 -1.30
CA LEU A 157 -8.08 -1.19 -0.40
C LEU A 157 -6.58 -0.88 -0.52
N LEU A 158 -6.03 -0.88 -1.74
CA LEU A 158 -4.60 -0.63 -1.97
C LEU A 158 -4.18 0.77 -1.53
N LYS A 159 -4.99 1.80 -1.81
CA LYS A 159 -4.69 3.17 -1.37
C LYS A 159 -4.66 3.29 0.14
N LEU A 160 -5.67 2.74 0.81
CA LEU A 160 -5.76 2.77 2.26
C LEU A 160 -4.65 1.97 2.93
N HIS A 161 -4.30 0.82 2.35
CA HIS A 161 -3.22 -0.04 2.79
C HIS A 161 -1.86 0.67 2.75
N ILE A 162 -1.50 1.24 1.59
CA ILE A 162 -0.27 2.04 1.42
C ILE A 162 -0.22 3.20 2.42
N GLU A 163 -1.34 3.91 2.60
CA GLU A 163 -1.41 5.04 3.54
C GLU A 163 -1.15 4.60 4.99
N ARG A 164 -1.65 3.42 5.39
CA ARG A 164 -1.41 2.85 6.72
C ARG A 164 0.04 2.41 6.89
N GLU A 165 0.65 1.87 5.86
CA GLU A 165 2.07 1.48 5.91
C GLU A 165 2.97 2.69 6.06
N ASP A 166 2.83 3.66 5.16
CA ASP A 166 3.68 4.84 5.12
C ASP A 166 3.56 5.69 6.39
N ASN A 167 2.37 5.81 6.97
CA ASN A 167 2.10 6.74 8.07
C ASN A 167 1.94 6.09 9.44
N ILE A 168 1.85 4.76 9.53
CA ILE A 168 1.71 4.05 10.81
C ILE A 168 2.79 2.99 10.94
N VAL A 169 2.85 2.02 10.04
CA VAL A 169 3.69 0.82 10.23
C VAL A 169 5.16 1.11 10.01
N PHE A 170 5.53 1.89 9.01
CA PHE A 170 6.92 2.30 8.79
C PHE A 170 7.46 3.25 9.87
N PRO A 171 6.69 4.22 10.39
CA PRO A 171 7.06 4.95 11.60
C PRO A 171 7.26 4.05 12.82
N LEU A 172 6.39 3.06 13.04
CA LEU A 172 6.58 2.07 14.11
C LEU A 172 7.83 1.22 13.91
N ALA A 173 8.14 0.83 12.66
CA ALA A 173 9.36 0.13 12.31
C ALA A 173 10.60 0.93 12.68
N GLN A 174 10.64 2.22 12.33
CA GLN A 174 11.75 3.10 12.68
C GLN A 174 11.88 3.32 14.20
N LYS A 175 10.75 3.38 14.90
CA LYS A 175 10.72 3.58 16.35
C LYS A 175 11.19 2.35 17.13
N TYR A 176 10.83 1.15 16.70
CA TYR A 176 10.99 -0.06 17.50
C TYR A 176 12.05 -1.06 17.00
N ILE A 177 12.46 -0.99 15.73
CA ILE A 177 13.47 -1.88 15.16
C ILE A 177 14.82 -1.17 15.18
N ASP A 178 15.82 -1.85 15.74
CA ASP A 178 17.18 -1.33 15.81
C ASP A 178 17.79 -1.22 14.41
N GLU A 179 18.60 -0.19 14.18
CA GLU A 179 19.25 0.08 12.88
C GLU A 179 20.03 -1.13 12.35
N ALA A 180 20.69 -1.88 13.25
CA ALA A 180 21.44 -3.08 12.89
C ALA A 180 20.55 -4.21 12.32
N ASP A 181 19.28 -4.28 12.73
CA ASP A 181 18.34 -5.27 12.22
C ASP A 181 17.70 -4.80 10.91
N LEU A 182 17.38 -3.50 10.78
CA LEU A 182 16.92 -2.93 9.50
C LEU A 182 17.97 -3.06 8.39
N ASN A 183 19.26 -2.90 8.73
CA ASN A 183 20.37 -3.09 7.78
C ASN A 183 20.50 -4.53 7.25
N LYS A 184 19.97 -5.54 7.95
CA LYS A 184 19.99 -6.94 7.49
C LYS A 184 18.85 -7.28 6.54
N MET A 185 17.85 -6.38 6.41
CA MET A 185 16.66 -6.58 5.58
C MET A 185 16.82 -6.01 4.16
N GLY A 186 17.70 -5.02 4.01
CA GLY A 186 18.02 -4.35 2.73
C GLY A 186 19.10 -5.03 1.90
#